data_AF-A0A7C6YB05-F1
#
_entry.id   AF-A0A7C6YB05-F1
#
_cell.length_a   1.000
_cell.length_b   1.000
_cell.length_c   1.000
_cell.angle_alpha   90.00
_cell.angle_beta   90.00
_cell.angle_gamma   90.00
#
_symmetry.space_group_name_H-M   'P 1'
#
loop_
_entity.id
_entity.type
_entity.pdbx_description
1 polymer ?
#
loop_
_entity_poly.entity_id
_entity_poly.type
_entity_poly.pdbx_seq_one_letter_code
_entity_poly.pdbx_strand_id
1 'polypeptide(L)'
;MPILMVSRDGIPSATKDVLKSLGISRVYIVGGTAVVSRSVENSLDDLTSYGAYRLGGADRFETSVEVAEEFFPNEDDCVLVGGLDANLADSIGACIYELPILYVKKASIPAAVKDYLEDNLTGSSDVKIMGGTAAISRDVADDVDDIIGDTLTVKSVTIETDQDDVTDVDNNAEVKVTLLTDTKGATIYYTTDGSDPTKNSEKYDDEFIVKTEGTEAGKVIITVKARAFKSGYNNSAITSLKITFKAAS
;
A
#
# COMPACT_ATOMS: atom_id res chain seq x y z
N MET A 1 -28.62 11.93 5.80
CA MET A 1 -28.62 11.83 7.28
C MET A 1 -28.41 13.23 7.86
N PRO A 2 -29.16 13.69 8.87
CA PRO A 2 -28.91 14.99 9.48
C PRO A 2 -27.69 14.95 10.42
N ILE A 3 -26.92 16.05 10.45
CA ILE A 3 -25.86 16.25 11.45
C ILE A 3 -26.45 17.05 12.62
N LEU A 4 -26.34 16.51 13.83
CA LEU A 4 -26.84 17.13 15.05
C LEU A 4 -25.69 17.38 16.03
N MET A 5 -25.72 18.54 16.68
CA MET A 5 -24.66 18.94 17.60
C MET A 5 -24.96 18.52 19.04
N VAL A 6 -23.91 18.14 19.76
CA VAL A 6 -23.92 17.88 21.21
C VAL A 6 -22.78 18.65 21.87
N SER A 7 -22.87 18.86 23.18
CA SER A 7 -21.70 19.28 23.97
C SER A 7 -21.01 18.04 24.52
N ARG A 8 -19.77 18.22 25.00
CA ARG A 8 -18.97 17.11 25.55
C ARG A 8 -19.71 16.28 26.58
N ASP A 9 -20.41 16.95 27.49
CA ASP A 9 -21.04 16.32 28.65
C ASP A 9 -22.58 16.48 28.64
N GLY A 10 -23.18 16.79 27.48
CA GLY A 10 -24.63 16.95 27.41
C GLY A 10 -25.22 16.94 25.99
N ILE A 11 -26.48 16.52 25.92
CA ILE A 11 -27.29 16.56 24.70
C ILE A 11 -28.28 17.73 24.86
N PRO A 12 -28.19 18.79 24.03
CA PRO A 12 -29.15 19.90 24.06
C PRO A 12 -30.59 19.42 23.87
N SER A 13 -31.56 20.11 24.49
CA SER A 13 -32.98 19.77 24.33
C SER A 13 -33.42 19.78 22.87
N ALA A 14 -32.97 20.77 22.10
CA ALA A 14 -33.23 20.86 20.66
C ALA A 14 -32.77 19.60 19.90
N THR A 15 -31.60 19.03 20.23
CA THR A 15 -31.11 17.79 19.63
C THR A 15 -32.01 16.61 19.99
N LYS A 16 -32.46 16.51 21.24
CA LYS A 16 -33.40 15.46 21.68
C LYS A 16 -34.76 15.57 20.98
N ASP A 17 -35.24 16.79 20.77
CA ASP A 17 -36.51 17.03 20.08
C ASP A 17 -36.41 16.62 18.60
N VAL A 18 -35.28 16.89 17.94
CA VAL A 18 -35.03 16.44 16.57
C VAL A 18 -34.93 14.91 16.48
N LEU A 19 -34.19 14.27 17.39
CA LEU A 19 -34.09 12.79 17.44
C LEU A 19 -35.48 12.13 17.52
N LYS A 20 -36.36 12.65 18.38
CA LYS A 20 -37.73 12.15 18.56
C LYS A 20 -38.63 12.45 17.37
N SER A 21 -38.63 13.70 16.90
CA SER A 21 -39.53 14.14 15.82
C SER A 21 -39.24 13.48 14.48
N LEU A 22 -37.96 13.18 14.21
CA LEU A 22 -37.55 12.45 13.01
C LEU A 22 -37.58 10.92 13.19
N GLY A 23 -37.86 10.42 14.40
CA GLY A 23 -37.88 8.99 14.69
C GLY A 23 -36.53 8.31 14.45
N ILE A 24 -35.42 8.99 14.79
CA ILE A 24 -34.08 8.47 14.55
C ILE A 24 -33.84 7.23 15.40
N SER A 25 -33.51 6.12 14.74
CA SER A 25 -33.36 4.80 15.35
C SER A 25 -31.90 4.41 15.59
N ARG A 26 -30.94 4.99 14.84
CA ARG A 26 -29.49 4.81 15.00
C ARG A 26 -28.80 6.17 14.98
N VAL A 27 -27.80 6.35 15.84
CA VAL A 27 -26.95 7.55 15.85
C VAL A 27 -25.48 7.15 15.69
N TYR A 28 -24.76 7.90 14.87
CA TYR A 28 -23.31 7.84 14.78
C TYR A 28 -22.70 9.01 15.54
N ILE A 29 -21.80 8.73 16.48
CA ILE A 29 -21.03 9.73 17.22
C ILE A 29 -19.68 9.87 16.53
N VAL A 30 -19.43 11.02 15.92
CA VAL A 30 -18.11 11.31 15.32
C VAL A 30 -17.21 11.96 16.37
N GLY A 31 -16.12 11.28 16.71
CA GLY A 31 -15.10 11.74 17.65
C GLY A 31 -14.98 10.90 18.93
N GLY A 32 -13.78 10.92 19.52
CA GLY A 32 -13.45 10.20 20.74
C GLY A 32 -14.13 10.74 22.01
N THR A 33 -13.89 10.05 23.13
CA THR A 33 -14.49 10.38 24.44
C THR A 33 -14.04 11.73 25.02
N ALA A 34 -12.94 12.29 24.51
CA ALA A 34 -12.46 13.62 24.87
C ALA A 34 -13.40 14.75 24.39
N VAL A 35 -14.13 14.55 23.29
CA VAL A 35 -15.03 15.55 22.70
C VAL A 35 -16.51 15.22 22.89
N VAL A 36 -16.86 13.94 22.99
CA VAL A 36 -18.21 13.47 23.35
C VAL A 36 -18.08 12.38 24.39
N SER A 37 -18.38 12.68 25.64
CA SER A 37 -18.18 11.77 26.78
C SER A 37 -18.97 10.46 26.65
N ARG A 38 -18.54 9.45 27.41
CA ARG A 38 -19.24 8.16 27.49
C ARG A 38 -20.66 8.31 28.07
N SER A 39 -20.89 9.27 28.94
CA SER A 39 -22.24 9.52 29.49
C SER A 39 -23.20 10.05 28.42
N VAL A 40 -22.72 10.88 27.48
CA VAL A 40 -23.51 11.31 26.33
C VAL A 40 -23.83 10.14 25.41
N GLU A 41 -22.87 9.27 25.13
CA GLU A 41 -23.09 8.04 24.34
C GLU A 41 -24.15 7.14 24.97
N ASN A 42 -24.03 6.84 26.26
CA ASN A 42 -25.05 6.04 26.98
C ASN A 42 -26.44 6.71 26.92
N SER A 43 -26.50 8.04 27.03
CA SER A 43 -27.76 8.78 26.92
C SER A 43 -28.36 8.73 25.51
N LEU A 44 -27.53 8.65 24.47
CA LEU A 44 -28.00 8.47 23.08
C LEU A 44 -28.47 7.04 22.83
N ASP A 45 -27.79 6.07 23.44
CA ASP A 45 -28.17 4.65 23.40
C ASP A 45 -29.58 4.45 23.98
N ASP A 46 -29.85 5.03 25.15
CA ASP A 46 -31.19 5.00 25.79
C ASP A 46 -32.29 5.68 24.95
N LEU A 47 -31.92 6.62 24.07
CA LEU A 47 -32.85 7.38 23.23
C LEU A 47 -33.10 6.75 21.86
N THR A 48 -32.35 5.72 21.47
CA THR A 48 -32.36 5.15 20.11
C THR A 48 -32.50 3.63 20.13
N SER A 49 -33.26 3.06 19.19
CA SER A 49 -33.57 1.61 19.23
C SER A 49 -32.45 0.70 18.73
N TYR A 50 -31.53 1.21 17.92
CA TYR A 50 -30.32 0.52 17.46
C TYR A 50 -29.04 1.05 18.12
N GLY A 51 -29.20 1.92 19.12
CA GLY A 51 -28.10 2.45 19.90
C GLY A 51 -27.26 3.52 19.20
N ALA A 52 -26.23 3.95 19.91
CA ALA A 52 -25.21 4.86 19.43
C ALA A 52 -23.93 4.12 19.05
N TYR A 53 -23.43 4.35 17.84
CA TYR A 53 -22.14 3.81 17.38
C TYR A 53 -21.12 4.93 17.28
N ARG A 54 -19.94 4.75 17.89
CA ARG A 54 -18.88 5.76 17.92
C ARG A 54 -17.85 5.49 16.83
N LEU A 55 -17.60 6.50 16.01
CA LEU A 55 -16.54 6.58 15.02
C LEU A 55 -15.54 7.62 15.51
N GLY A 56 -14.49 7.20 16.21
CA GLY A 56 -13.58 8.16 16.85
C GLY A 56 -12.25 7.56 17.28
N GLY A 57 -11.17 8.11 16.72
CA GLY A 57 -9.80 7.76 17.07
C GLY A 57 -9.16 8.70 18.08
N ALA A 58 -7.85 8.54 18.29
CA ALA A 58 -7.06 9.36 19.21
C ALA A 58 -6.96 10.83 18.73
N ASP A 59 -7.05 11.04 17.43
CA ASP A 59 -7.07 12.37 16.82
C ASP A 59 -8.01 12.43 15.59
N ARG A 60 -8.01 13.58 14.91
CA ARG A 60 -8.87 13.83 13.74
C ARG A 60 -8.48 13.01 12.52
N PHE A 61 -7.23 12.56 12.41
CA PHE A 61 -6.74 11.76 11.29
C PHE A 61 -7.27 10.33 11.42
N GLU A 62 -7.14 9.73 12.60
CA GLU A 62 -7.74 8.43 12.91
C GLU A 62 -9.27 8.49 12.85
N THR A 63 -9.89 9.57 13.35
CA THR A 63 -11.36 9.73 13.25
C THR A 63 -11.84 9.82 11.80
N SER A 64 -11.08 10.43 10.87
CA SER A 64 -11.46 10.42 9.46
C SER A 64 -11.40 9.04 8.82
N VAL A 65 -10.47 8.18 9.28
CA VAL A 65 -10.36 6.79 8.81
C VAL A 65 -11.57 5.98 9.27
N GLU A 66 -11.93 6.05 10.56
CA GLU A 66 -13.12 5.36 11.11
C GLU A 66 -14.42 5.73 10.36
N VAL A 67 -14.55 7.00 9.98
CA VAL A 67 -15.70 7.48 9.19
C VAL A 67 -15.65 6.94 7.77
N ALA A 68 -14.48 6.90 7.15
CA ALA A 68 -14.30 6.36 5.80
C ALA A 68 -14.66 4.87 5.76
N GLU A 69 -14.16 4.08 6.70
CA GLU A 69 -14.42 2.63 6.76
C GLU A 69 -15.90 2.28 6.97
N GLU A 70 -16.62 3.03 7.80
CA GLU A 70 -18.05 2.76 8.06
C GLU A 70 -18.93 3.11 6.85
N PHE A 71 -18.66 4.23 6.17
CA PHE A 71 -19.56 4.75 5.15
C PHE A 71 -19.12 4.47 3.71
N PHE A 72 -17.86 4.12 3.48
CA PHE A 72 -17.26 3.86 2.17
C PHE A 72 -16.50 2.53 2.09
N PRO A 73 -17.04 1.39 2.57
CA PRO A 73 -16.30 0.13 2.71
C PRO A 73 -15.90 -0.56 1.39
N ASN A 74 -16.35 -0.05 0.24
CA ASN A 74 -16.02 -0.60 -1.08
C ASN A 74 -15.55 0.50 -2.05
N GLU A 75 -15.13 1.64 -1.52
CA GLU A 75 -14.65 2.78 -2.31
C GLU A 75 -13.13 2.73 -2.37
N ASP A 76 -12.59 2.71 -3.58
CA ASP A 76 -11.15 2.74 -3.84
C ASP A 76 -10.67 4.11 -4.29
N ASP A 77 -11.52 5.14 -4.30
CA ASP A 77 -11.14 6.54 -4.50
C ASP A 77 -11.22 7.34 -3.18
N CYS A 78 -10.43 8.40 -3.04
CA CYS A 78 -10.53 9.26 -1.86
C CYS A 78 -10.11 10.71 -2.09
N VAL A 79 -10.43 11.57 -1.12
CA VAL A 79 -10.01 12.97 -1.09
C VAL A 79 -9.15 13.25 0.13
N LEU A 80 -7.93 13.73 -0.08
CA LEU A 80 -7.02 14.16 0.98
C LEU A 80 -7.13 15.66 1.22
N VAL A 81 -7.27 16.06 2.47
CA VAL A 81 -7.42 17.46 2.91
C VAL A 81 -6.49 17.79 4.07
N GLY A 82 -6.11 19.06 4.21
CA GLY A 82 -5.23 19.50 5.28
C GLY A 82 -5.90 19.42 6.65
N GLY A 83 -5.34 18.64 7.58
CA GLY A 83 -5.91 18.44 8.91
C GLY A 83 -5.54 19.49 9.95
N LEU A 84 -4.75 20.51 9.64
CA LEU A 84 -4.41 21.57 10.60
C LEU A 84 -5.45 22.69 10.57
N ASP A 85 -5.67 23.37 11.71
CA ASP A 85 -6.80 24.29 11.91
C ASP A 85 -6.91 25.43 10.88
N ALA A 86 -5.81 25.80 10.22
CA ALA A 86 -5.80 26.81 9.15
C ALA A 86 -6.39 26.32 7.81
N ASN A 87 -6.58 25.01 7.63
CA ASN A 87 -6.87 24.37 6.33
C ASN A 87 -8.22 23.62 6.31
N LEU A 88 -9.06 23.80 7.33
CA LEU A 88 -10.32 23.06 7.45
C LEU A 88 -11.38 23.48 6.42
N ALA A 89 -11.25 24.65 5.79
CA ALA A 89 -12.18 25.11 4.77
C ALA A 89 -12.23 24.17 3.54
N ASP A 90 -11.09 23.55 3.20
CA ASP A 90 -10.97 22.66 2.05
C ASP A 90 -11.83 21.39 2.22
N SER A 91 -11.99 20.91 3.45
CA SER A 91 -12.85 19.74 3.74
C SER A 91 -14.32 19.96 3.42
N ILE A 92 -14.84 21.19 3.52
CA ILE A 92 -16.23 21.48 3.16
C ILE A 92 -16.40 21.45 1.63
N GLY A 93 -15.41 21.98 0.90
CA GLY A 93 -15.39 21.94 -0.57
C GLY A 93 -15.26 20.52 -1.11
N ALA A 94 -14.51 19.66 -0.41
CA ALA A 94 -14.30 18.26 -0.78
C ALA A 94 -15.59 17.41 -0.73
N CYS A 95 -16.61 17.80 0.05
CA CYS A 95 -17.87 17.05 0.15
C CYS A 95 -18.60 16.88 -1.19
N ILE A 96 -18.32 17.72 -2.19
CA ILE A 96 -18.94 17.62 -3.52
C ILE A 96 -18.52 16.36 -4.29
N TYR A 97 -17.39 15.74 -3.91
CA TYR A 97 -16.89 14.55 -4.60
C TYR A 97 -17.62 13.28 -4.18
N GLU A 98 -18.40 13.29 -3.10
CA GLU A 98 -19.10 12.10 -2.58
C GLU A 98 -18.15 10.92 -2.29
N LEU A 99 -16.89 11.22 -1.96
CA LEU A 99 -15.81 10.29 -1.64
C LEU A 99 -15.41 10.38 -0.17
N PRO A 100 -14.73 9.37 0.40
CA PRO A 100 -14.15 9.46 1.74
C PRO A 100 -13.14 10.61 1.81
N ILE A 101 -13.29 11.45 2.83
CA ILE A 101 -12.42 12.60 3.09
C ILE A 101 -11.46 12.24 4.23
N LEU A 102 -10.18 12.17 3.93
CA LEU A 102 -9.12 11.81 4.87
C LEU A 102 -8.25 13.03 5.17
N TYR A 103 -7.97 13.26 6.45
CA TYR A 103 -7.08 14.35 6.85
C TYR A 103 -5.61 13.94 6.75
N VAL A 104 -4.76 14.85 6.25
CA VAL A 104 -3.31 14.67 6.20
C VAL A 104 -2.57 15.83 6.86
N LYS A 105 -1.28 15.64 7.17
CA LYS A 105 -0.42 16.73 7.62
C LYS A 105 0.17 17.42 6.40
N LYS A 106 0.77 18.60 6.63
CA LYS A 106 1.32 19.41 5.55
C LYS A 106 2.32 18.65 4.68
N ALA A 107 3.24 17.89 5.26
CA ALA A 107 4.32 17.23 4.52
C ALA A 107 4.47 15.76 4.90
N SER A 108 3.36 15.12 5.30
CA SER A 108 3.34 13.70 5.62
C SER A 108 1.92 13.16 5.72
N ILE A 109 1.77 11.90 5.38
CA ILE A 109 0.56 11.11 5.63
C ILE A 109 0.67 10.49 7.03
N PRO A 110 -0.27 10.75 7.95
CA PRO A 110 -0.32 10.06 9.25
C PRO A 110 -0.45 8.54 9.09
N ALA A 111 0.12 7.77 10.02
CA ALA A 111 0.18 6.31 9.92
C ALA A 111 -1.19 5.66 9.66
N ALA A 112 -2.22 5.98 10.45
CA ALA A 112 -3.55 5.42 10.25
C ALA A 112 -4.16 5.71 8.87
N VAL A 113 -3.89 6.90 8.32
CA VAL A 113 -4.35 7.28 6.97
C VAL A 113 -3.55 6.53 5.93
N LYS A 114 -2.24 6.38 6.13
CA LYS A 114 -1.39 5.60 5.25
C LYS A 114 -1.83 4.13 5.19
N ASP A 115 -2.08 3.51 6.33
CA ASP A 115 -2.57 2.13 6.43
C ASP A 115 -3.90 1.99 5.67
N TYR A 116 -4.85 2.92 5.89
CA TYR A 116 -6.10 2.95 5.13
C TYR A 116 -5.87 3.04 3.61
N LEU A 117 -4.96 3.89 3.14
CA LEU A 117 -4.68 4.03 1.72
C LEU A 117 -4.06 2.75 1.13
N GLU A 118 -3.13 2.11 1.85
CA GLU A 118 -2.49 0.86 1.41
C GLU A 118 -3.48 -0.33 1.39
N ASP A 119 -4.46 -0.34 2.29
CA ASP A 119 -5.45 -1.42 2.39
C ASP A 119 -6.62 -1.28 1.40
N ASN A 120 -6.99 -0.05 1.02
CA ASN A 120 -8.20 0.22 0.23
C ASN A 120 -7.93 0.71 -1.19
N LEU A 121 -6.78 1.33 -1.47
CA LEU A 121 -6.48 1.84 -2.81
C LEU A 121 -5.83 0.78 -3.69
N THR A 122 -6.04 0.92 -4.99
CA THR A 122 -5.46 0.10 -6.05
C THR A 122 -4.64 0.96 -6.99
N GLY A 123 -3.87 0.34 -7.89
CA GLY A 123 -3.15 1.08 -8.93
C GLY A 123 -4.06 1.78 -9.97
N SER A 124 -5.39 1.68 -9.83
CA SER A 124 -6.37 2.40 -10.65
C SER A 124 -7.15 3.46 -9.88
N SER A 125 -6.89 3.61 -8.58
CA SER A 125 -7.53 4.59 -7.70
C SER A 125 -7.21 6.03 -8.08
N ASP A 126 -8.20 6.90 -7.98
CA ASP A 126 -8.09 8.35 -8.12
C ASP A 126 -8.05 9.02 -6.73
N VAL A 127 -6.87 9.49 -6.34
CA VAL A 127 -6.68 10.23 -5.09
C VAL A 127 -6.65 11.73 -5.37
N LYS A 128 -7.67 12.45 -4.89
CA LYS A 128 -7.78 13.90 -5.06
C LYS A 128 -7.17 14.62 -3.86
N ILE A 129 -6.21 15.52 -4.09
CA ILE A 129 -5.64 16.35 -3.02
C ILE A 129 -6.27 17.75 -3.08
N MET A 130 -6.99 18.11 -2.02
CA MET A 130 -7.69 19.39 -1.89
C MET A 130 -6.95 20.29 -0.89
N GLY A 131 -6.22 21.26 -1.45
CA GLY A 131 -5.50 22.29 -0.70
C GLY A 131 -4.30 22.81 -1.50
N GLY A 132 -3.99 24.09 -1.33
CA GLY A 132 -2.77 24.65 -1.94
C GLY A 132 -1.50 24.06 -1.32
N THR A 133 -0.34 24.23 -1.97
CA THR A 133 0.95 23.70 -1.50
C THR A 133 1.41 24.24 -0.14
N ALA A 134 0.81 25.35 0.31
CA ALA A 134 1.00 25.87 1.66
C ALA A 134 0.34 25.00 2.75
N ALA A 135 -0.76 24.32 2.39
CA ALA A 135 -1.56 23.46 3.25
C ALA A 135 -1.12 21.98 3.15
N ILE A 136 -0.84 21.50 1.93
CA ILE A 136 -0.40 20.13 1.64
C ILE A 136 0.75 20.22 0.62
N SER A 137 1.97 19.90 1.02
CA SER A 137 3.16 19.94 0.17
C SER A 137 3.13 18.85 -0.89
N ARG A 138 4.06 18.96 -1.85
CA ARG A 138 4.22 17.93 -2.89
C ARG A 138 4.70 16.60 -2.31
N ASP A 139 5.34 16.58 -1.14
CA ASP A 139 5.77 15.34 -0.48
C ASP A 139 4.59 14.40 -0.22
N VAL A 140 3.40 14.94 0.11
CA VAL A 140 2.20 14.12 0.26
C VAL A 140 1.72 13.56 -1.08
N ALA A 141 1.84 14.33 -2.16
CA ALA A 141 1.50 13.83 -3.49
C ALA A 141 2.48 12.74 -3.94
N ASP A 142 3.78 12.92 -3.68
CA ASP A 142 4.81 11.92 -3.96
C ASP A 142 4.61 10.66 -3.10
N ASP A 143 4.27 10.80 -1.81
CA ASP A 143 3.92 9.67 -0.92
C ASP A 143 2.67 8.93 -1.42
N VAL A 144 1.66 9.65 -1.90
CA VAL A 144 0.46 9.07 -2.52
C VAL A 144 0.84 8.33 -3.79
N ASP A 145 1.64 8.93 -4.67
CA ASP A 145 2.15 8.29 -5.89
C ASP A 145 3.01 7.06 -5.55
N ASP A 146 3.73 7.01 -4.43
CA ASP A 146 4.42 5.79 -4.01
C ASP A 146 3.44 4.69 -3.54
N ILE A 147 2.28 5.07 -3.01
CA ILE A 147 1.21 4.16 -2.56
C ILE A 147 0.35 3.67 -3.73
N ILE A 148 -0.06 4.57 -4.65
CA ILE A 148 -0.99 4.29 -5.76
C ILE A 148 -0.29 4.14 -7.11
N GLY A 149 0.87 4.77 -7.28
CA GLY A 149 1.52 5.00 -8.55
C GLY A 149 2.25 3.78 -9.10
N ASP A 150 1.70 3.35 -10.22
CA ASP A 150 2.38 2.84 -11.42
C ASP A 150 3.24 1.60 -11.22
N THR A 151 2.56 0.46 -11.03
CA THR A 151 3.16 -0.88 -10.97
C THR A 151 4.48 -0.85 -10.21
N LEU A 152 4.47 -0.84 -8.88
CA LEU A 152 5.65 -1.10 -8.06
C LEU A 152 6.36 -2.35 -8.60
N THR A 153 7.21 -2.22 -9.62
CA THR A 153 7.74 -3.35 -10.38
C THR A 153 9.14 -3.48 -9.91
N VAL A 154 9.46 -4.65 -9.40
CA VAL A 154 10.82 -4.92 -8.97
C VAL A 154 11.74 -4.66 -10.17
N LYS A 155 12.79 -3.86 -9.97
CA LYS A 155 13.77 -3.57 -11.00
C LYS A 155 14.37 -4.87 -11.52
N SER A 156 14.66 -4.90 -12.81
CA SER A 156 15.22 -6.06 -13.50
C SER A 156 16.41 -6.65 -12.74
N VAL A 157 16.54 -7.97 -12.77
CA VAL A 157 17.70 -8.65 -12.20
C VAL A 157 18.88 -8.50 -13.16
N THR A 158 20.05 -8.15 -12.63
CA THR A 158 21.33 -8.22 -13.35
C THR A 158 21.99 -9.57 -13.04
N ILE A 159 22.46 -10.28 -14.07
CA ILE A 159 23.21 -11.53 -13.94
C ILE A 159 24.67 -11.22 -14.28
N GLU A 160 25.57 -11.37 -13.32
CA GLU A 160 27.02 -11.20 -13.49
C GLU A 160 27.73 -12.55 -13.39
N THR A 161 28.85 -12.68 -14.09
CA THR A 161 29.71 -13.88 -14.06
C THR A 161 31.17 -13.52 -13.82
N ASP A 162 31.95 -14.48 -13.31
CA ASP A 162 33.40 -14.33 -13.18
C ASP A 162 34.17 -14.54 -14.49
N GLN A 163 33.50 -15.09 -15.51
CA GLN A 163 34.01 -15.24 -16.87
C GLN A 163 33.52 -14.10 -17.77
N ASP A 164 34.42 -13.55 -18.59
CA ASP A 164 34.09 -12.49 -19.58
C ASP A 164 33.33 -13.06 -20.79
N ASP A 165 33.61 -14.30 -21.20
CA ASP A 165 32.94 -14.99 -22.31
C ASP A 165 32.29 -16.29 -21.83
N VAL A 166 30.96 -16.29 -21.76
CA VAL A 166 30.15 -17.44 -21.38
C VAL A 166 29.59 -18.21 -22.59
N THR A 167 30.01 -17.87 -23.81
CA THR A 167 29.53 -18.51 -25.04
C THR A 167 30.42 -19.66 -25.51
N ASP A 168 31.60 -19.80 -24.92
CA ASP A 168 32.61 -20.80 -25.28
C ASP A 168 33.48 -21.26 -24.07
N VAL A 169 32.81 -21.75 -23.02
CA VAL A 169 33.43 -22.19 -21.77
C VAL A 169 33.99 -23.61 -21.90
N ASP A 170 35.16 -23.89 -21.33
CA ASP A 170 35.73 -25.24 -21.33
C ASP A 170 34.84 -26.21 -20.54
N ASN A 171 34.70 -27.47 -21.00
CA ASN A 171 33.72 -28.41 -20.43
C ASN A 171 33.98 -28.74 -18.96
N ASN A 172 35.20 -28.58 -18.45
CA ASN A 172 35.54 -28.87 -17.05
C ASN A 172 35.60 -27.60 -16.18
N ALA A 173 35.27 -26.44 -16.74
CA ALA A 173 35.33 -25.18 -16.02
C ALA A 173 34.08 -24.96 -15.16
N GLU A 174 34.24 -24.11 -14.14
CA GLU A 174 33.17 -23.64 -13.28
C GLU A 174 32.92 -22.17 -13.59
N VAL A 175 31.65 -21.79 -13.78
CA VAL A 175 31.23 -20.39 -13.95
C VAL A 175 30.50 -19.95 -12.69
N LYS A 176 31.01 -18.94 -12.01
CA LYS A 176 30.39 -18.36 -10.82
C LYS A 176 29.39 -17.29 -11.24
N VAL A 177 28.19 -17.34 -10.69
CA VAL A 177 27.08 -16.45 -11.03
C VAL A 177 26.65 -15.64 -9.81
N THR A 178 26.54 -14.32 -9.99
CA THR A 178 26.05 -13.36 -9.00
C THR A 178 24.78 -12.70 -9.53
N LEU A 179 23.73 -12.63 -8.71
CA LEU A 179 22.45 -12.02 -9.06
C LEU A 179 22.22 -10.75 -8.25
N LEU A 180 21.90 -9.66 -8.92
CA LEU A 180 21.73 -8.35 -8.30
C LEU A 180 20.38 -7.73 -8.66
N THR A 181 19.80 -6.96 -7.74
CA THR A 181 18.67 -6.07 -8.02
C THR A 181 18.80 -4.79 -7.18
N ASP A 182 18.51 -3.66 -7.81
CA ASP A 182 18.51 -2.34 -7.15
C ASP A 182 17.27 -2.13 -6.25
N THR A 183 16.28 -3.03 -6.30
CA THR A 183 15.09 -2.93 -5.44
C THR A 183 15.39 -3.47 -4.05
N LYS A 184 15.64 -2.55 -3.11
CA LYS A 184 15.85 -2.89 -1.70
C LYS A 184 14.70 -3.74 -1.12
N GLY A 185 15.09 -4.86 -0.49
CA GLY A 185 14.17 -5.81 0.14
C GLY A 185 13.46 -6.76 -0.82
N ALA A 186 13.80 -6.76 -2.11
CA ALA A 186 13.33 -7.78 -3.05
C ALA A 186 14.10 -9.10 -2.85
N THR A 187 13.41 -10.22 -3.08
CA THR A 187 14.00 -11.56 -3.08
C THR A 187 14.12 -12.06 -4.51
N ILE A 188 15.30 -12.56 -4.90
CA ILE A 188 15.56 -13.12 -6.22
C ILE A 188 15.36 -14.64 -6.19
N TYR A 189 14.69 -15.17 -7.22
CA TYR A 189 14.58 -16.60 -7.48
C TYR A 189 15.09 -16.90 -8.89
N TYR A 190 15.68 -18.07 -9.07
CA TYR A 190 16.33 -18.44 -10.33
C TYR A 190 16.13 -19.91 -10.71
N THR A 191 16.44 -20.21 -11.95
CA THR A 191 16.43 -21.55 -12.55
C THR A 191 17.64 -21.69 -13.48
N THR A 192 18.15 -22.91 -13.66
CA THR A 192 19.28 -23.23 -14.57
C THR A 192 18.87 -24.13 -15.73
N ASP A 193 17.63 -24.65 -15.70
CA ASP A 193 17.04 -25.52 -16.72
C ASP A 193 16.32 -24.74 -17.84
N GLY A 194 16.29 -23.40 -17.75
CA GLY A 194 15.62 -22.52 -18.70
C GLY A 194 14.11 -22.33 -18.49
N SER A 195 13.52 -22.94 -17.45
CA SER A 195 12.13 -22.65 -17.04
C SER A 195 12.01 -21.25 -16.44
N ASP A 196 10.80 -20.66 -16.46
CA ASP A 196 10.61 -19.32 -15.91
C ASP A 196 10.57 -19.36 -14.36
N PRO A 197 11.39 -18.56 -13.67
CA PRO A 197 11.47 -18.59 -12.22
C PRO A 197 10.19 -18.10 -11.54
N THR A 198 9.81 -18.80 -10.48
CA THR A 198 8.67 -18.51 -9.62
C THR A 198 9.12 -18.43 -8.15
N LYS A 199 8.22 -18.09 -7.23
CA LYS A 199 8.52 -18.11 -5.77
C LYS A 199 8.81 -19.51 -5.21
N ASN A 200 8.54 -20.57 -5.98
CA ASN A 200 8.85 -21.96 -5.62
C ASN A 200 10.18 -22.44 -6.24
N SER A 201 10.80 -21.64 -7.11
CA SER A 201 12.12 -21.92 -7.67
C SER A 201 13.20 -21.75 -6.60
N GLU A 202 14.46 -21.96 -6.97
CA GLU A 202 15.57 -21.83 -6.04
C GLU A 202 15.76 -20.36 -5.65
N LYS A 203 15.83 -20.10 -4.34
CA LYS A 203 16.02 -18.76 -3.80
C LYS A 203 17.50 -18.40 -3.86
N TYR A 204 17.81 -17.20 -4.32
CA TYR A 204 19.17 -16.68 -4.29
C TYR A 204 19.51 -16.14 -2.90
N ASP A 205 20.45 -16.80 -2.22
CA ASP A 205 20.98 -16.39 -0.91
C ASP A 205 22.46 -16.00 -0.97
N ASP A 206 23.24 -16.62 -1.86
CA ASP A 206 24.66 -16.31 -2.13
C ASP A 206 25.03 -16.72 -3.57
N GLU A 207 26.23 -16.35 -4.04
CA GLU A 207 26.79 -16.78 -5.32
C GLU A 207 26.71 -18.31 -5.53
N PHE A 208 26.47 -18.74 -6.77
CA PHE A 208 26.37 -20.17 -7.12
C PHE A 208 27.19 -20.52 -8.35
N ILE A 209 27.50 -21.81 -8.50
CA ILE A 209 28.35 -22.33 -9.58
C ILE A 209 27.49 -23.05 -10.63
N VAL A 210 27.75 -22.73 -11.89
CA VAL A 210 27.25 -23.46 -13.06
C VAL A 210 28.40 -24.24 -13.70
N LYS A 211 28.21 -25.54 -13.89
CA LYS A 211 29.18 -26.46 -14.50
C LYS A 211 28.50 -27.65 -15.17
N THR A 212 29.26 -28.44 -15.94
CA THR A 212 28.83 -29.74 -16.48
C THR A 212 29.53 -30.88 -15.75
N GLU A 213 29.24 -32.13 -16.12
CA GLU A 213 29.95 -33.31 -15.61
C GLU A 213 31.33 -33.50 -16.29
N GLY A 214 31.67 -32.67 -17.28
CA GLY A 214 32.96 -32.70 -17.97
C GLY A 214 33.15 -33.88 -18.95
N THR A 215 32.10 -34.67 -19.19
CA THR A 215 32.15 -35.92 -19.99
C THR A 215 31.26 -35.89 -21.24
N GLU A 216 30.61 -34.78 -21.49
CA GLU A 216 29.61 -34.62 -22.53
C GLU A 216 30.26 -34.53 -23.92
N ALA A 217 29.89 -35.46 -24.79
CA ALA A 217 30.41 -35.55 -26.16
C ALA A 217 29.94 -34.40 -27.07
N GLY A 218 29.04 -33.54 -26.59
CA GLY A 218 28.43 -32.45 -27.35
C GLY A 218 28.43 -31.15 -26.57
N LYS A 219 28.18 -30.07 -27.29
CA LYS A 219 28.04 -28.73 -26.74
C LYS A 219 26.87 -28.69 -25.74
N VAL A 220 27.12 -28.29 -24.51
CA VAL A 220 26.10 -28.18 -23.45
C VAL A 220 25.72 -26.72 -23.26
N ILE A 221 24.42 -26.43 -23.17
CA ILE A 221 23.93 -25.07 -22.93
C ILE A 221 23.08 -25.09 -21.66
N ILE A 222 23.53 -24.34 -20.66
CA ILE A 222 22.79 -24.11 -19.41
C ILE A 222 22.18 -22.71 -19.48
N THR A 223 20.88 -22.59 -19.20
CA THR A 223 20.19 -21.30 -19.28
C THR A 223 19.79 -20.85 -17.88
N VAL A 224 20.49 -19.84 -17.38
CA VAL A 224 20.14 -19.17 -16.14
C VAL A 224 19.01 -18.18 -16.43
N LYS A 225 17.90 -18.29 -15.71
CA LYS A 225 16.85 -17.26 -15.67
C LYS A 225 16.67 -16.80 -14.25
N ALA A 226 16.46 -15.50 -14.07
CA ALA A 226 16.24 -14.90 -12.76
C ALA A 226 15.08 -13.91 -12.77
N ARG A 227 14.35 -13.86 -11.65
CA ARG A 227 13.26 -12.92 -11.41
C ARG A 227 13.20 -12.52 -9.95
N ALA A 228 12.92 -11.25 -9.69
CA ALA A 228 12.85 -10.70 -8.36
C ALA A 228 11.40 -10.37 -7.95
N PHE A 229 11.12 -10.56 -6.66
CA PHE A 229 9.79 -10.48 -6.05
C PHE A 229 9.85 -9.64 -4.78
N LYS A 230 8.81 -8.85 -4.53
CA LYS A 230 8.61 -8.10 -3.28
C LYS A 230 7.11 -8.01 -2.99
N SER A 231 6.71 -8.09 -1.72
CA SER A 231 5.29 -7.99 -1.36
C SER A 231 4.77 -6.59 -1.68
N GLY A 232 3.57 -6.48 -2.27
CA GLY A 232 3.01 -5.22 -2.76
C GLY A 232 3.59 -4.73 -4.10
N TYR A 233 4.48 -5.51 -4.74
CA TYR A 233 5.13 -5.15 -6.01
C TYR A 233 4.73 -6.15 -7.11
N ASN A 234 4.60 -5.67 -8.35
CA ASN A 234 4.70 -6.49 -9.54
C ASN A 234 6.11 -7.08 -9.65
N ASN A 235 6.19 -8.34 -10.08
CA ASN A 235 7.46 -9.04 -10.20
C ASN A 235 8.30 -8.42 -11.33
N SER A 236 9.62 -8.46 -11.20
CA SER A 236 10.52 -7.98 -12.26
C SER A 236 10.26 -8.70 -13.60
N ALA A 237 10.76 -8.13 -14.69
CA ALA A 237 10.96 -8.89 -15.91
C ALA A 237 11.90 -10.08 -15.64
N ILE A 238 11.76 -11.15 -16.44
CA ILE A 238 12.69 -12.28 -16.39
C ILE A 238 13.94 -11.90 -17.16
N THR A 239 15.09 -11.92 -16.49
CA THR A 239 16.40 -11.81 -17.12
C THR A 239 16.92 -13.20 -17.44
N SER A 240 17.61 -13.38 -18.57
CA SER A 240 18.14 -14.66 -19.00
C SER A 240 19.58 -14.55 -19.48
N LEU A 241 20.41 -15.51 -19.08
CA LEU A 241 21.79 -15.71 -19.53
C LEU A 241 21.98 -17.14 -19.99
N LYS A 242 22.59 -17.34 -21.17
CA LYS A 242 22.95 -18.68 -21.67
C LYS A 242 24.44 -18.90 -21.52
N ILE A 243 24.81 -19.92 -20.78
CA ILE A 243 26.19 -20.36 -20.58
C ILE A 243 26.41 -21.61 -21.41
N THR A 244 27.49 -21.62 -22.17
CA THR A 244 27.71 -22.56 -23.24
C THR A 244 29.06 -23.24 -23.08
N PHE A 245 29.03 -24.54 -22.81
CA PHE A 245 30.21 -25.36 -22.59
C PHE A 245 30.59 -26.14 -23.87
N LYS A 246 31.88 -26.19 -24.16
CA LYS A 246 32.47 -26.99 -25.25
C LYS A 246 32.21 -28.48 -25.03
N ALA A 247 32.28 -29.26 -26.10
CA ALA A 247 32.32 -30.71 -25.97
C ALA A 247 33.60 -31.18 -25.27
N ALA A 248 33.54 -32.30 -24.57
CA ALA A 248 34.72 -32.98 -24.07
C ALA A 248 35.70 -33.28 -25.22
N SER A 249 36.97 -32.97 -25.01
CA SER A 249 38.07 -33.23 -25.96
C SER A 249 38.63 -34.65 -25.82
#